data_AF-A0A0L0JL55-F1
#
_entry.id   AF-A0A0L0JL55-F1
#
_cell.length_a   1.000
_cell.length_b   1.000
_cell.length_c   1.000
_cell.angle_alpha   90.00
_cell.angle_beta   90.00
_cell.angle_gamma   90.00
#
_symmetry.space_group_name_H-M   'P 1'
#
loop_
_entity.id
_entity.type
_entity.pdbx_description
1 polymer ?
#
loop_
_entity_poly.entity_id
_entity_poly.type
_entity_poly.pdbx_seq_one_letter_code
_entity_poly.pdbx_strand_id
1 'polypeptide(L)'
;MRLLRPTLATAAALCALTTGVLVAQPTQPASAAASDCTGGARGFRDHPDNAEGDTDKPRDFSVGNVRFTLEKGAYVGQQIAFGKISGETRPGDNVWMDWRADGWDNTNAVSPWLQCGPFTVRSAGQSLTTPFKRTSTDPNYQFRVCGSLISDGVVRCSQWW
;
A
#
# COMPACT_ATOMS: atom_id res chain seq x y z
N MET A 1 -79.11 14.91 -7.93
CA MET A 1 -78.53 13.70 -7.30
C MET A 1 -77.28 14.13 -6.54
N ARG A 2 -77.27 13.98 -5.20
CA ARG A 2 -76.22 14.45 -4.29
C ARG A 2 -75.08 13.42 -4.26
N LEU A 3 -73.88 13.81 -4.66
CA LEU A 3 -72.65 13.03 -4.48
C LEU A 3 -72.00 13.45 -3.15
N LEU A 4 -72.05 12.56 -2.15
CA LEU A 4 -71.35 12.72 -0.88
C LEU A 4 -69.85 12.43 -1.08
N ARG A 5 -69.02 13.34 -0.61
CA ARG A 5 -67.56 13.21 -0.47
C ARG A 5 -67.19 12.84 0.98
N PRO A 6 -65.95 12.37 1.21
CA PRO A 6 -65.57 11.28 2.11
C PRO A 6 -65.03 11.78 3.46
N THR A 7 -64.74 10.87 4.40
CA THR A 7 -63.55 10.88 5.30
C THR A 7 -63.66 9.79 6.36
N LEU A 8 -62.50 9.23 6.73
CA LEU A 8 -62.09 8.49 7.96
C LEU A 8 -61.05 7.46 7.49
N ALA A 9 -59.78 7.79 7.28
CA ALA A 9 -58.77 8.20 8.26
C ALA A 9 -58.62 7.19 9.42
N THR A 10 -57.70 6.24 9.27
CA THR A 10 -56.93 5.73 10.42
C THR A 10 -55.55 5.31 9.94
N ALA A 11 -54.55 6.09 10.35
CA ALA A 11 -53.14 5.84 10.17
C ALA A 11 -52.63 4.94 11.30
N ALA A 12 -51.92 3.87 10.95
CA ALA A 12 -51.02 3.17 11.86
C ALA A 12 -49.68 3.02 11.15
N ALA A 13 -48.82 4.03 11.30
CA ALA A 13 -47.45 3.98 10.83
C ALA A 13 -46.63 3.09 11.79
N LEU A 14 -46.36 1.84 11.39
CA LEU A 14 -45.35 1.01 12.03
C LEU A 14 -43.97 1.60 11.72
N CYS A 15 -43.37 2.30 12.69
CA CYS A 15 -41.95 2.61 12.67
C CYS A 15 -41.18 1.33 13.03
N ALA A 16 -40.85 0.50 12.04
CA ALA A 16 -39.88 -0.56 12.21
C ALA A 16 -38.50 0.09 12.35
N LEU A 17 -37.94 0.05 13.56
CA LEU A 17 -36.55 0.38 13.84
C LEU A 17 -35.67 -0.57 13.04
N THR A 18 -35.14 -0.11 11.92
CA THR A 18 -34.13 -0.83 11.17
C THR A 18 -32.84 -0.80 11.97
N THR A 19 -32.57 -1.86 12.73
CA THR A 19 -31.22 -2.19 13.17
C THR A 19 -30.36 -2.38 11.93
N GLY A 20 -29.68 -1.31 11.52
CA GLY A 20 -28.65 -1.35 10.49
C GLY A 20 -27.52 -2.26 10.97
N VAL A 21 -27.54 -3.50 10.52
CA VAL A 21 -26.37 -4.36 10.58
C VAL A 21 -25.34 -3.73 9.66
N LEU A 22 -24.36 -3.02 10.25
CA LEU A 22 -23.15 -2.66 9.55
C LEU A 22 -22.44 -3.98 9.23
N VAL A 23 -22.67 -4.49 8.03
CA VAL A 23 -21.83 -5.56 7.48
C VAL A 23 -20.45 -4.94 7.34
N ALA A 24 -19.56 -5.28 8.27
CA ALA A 24 -18.14 -4.99 8.15
C ALA A 24 -17.67 -5.67 6.86
N GLN A 25 -17.63 -4.92 5.77
CA GLN A 25 -17.08 -5.41 4.52
C GLN A 25 -15.61 -5.75 4.79
N PRO A 26 -15.12 -6.92 4.37
CA PRO A 26 -13.69 -7.18 4.42
C PRO A 26 -13.00 -6.07 3.64
N THR A 27 -12.10 -5.32 4.28
CA THR A 27 -11.21 -4.37 3.60
C THR A 27 -10.54 -5.14 2.49
N GLN A 28 -10.93 -4.87 1.24
CA GLN A 28 -10.33 -5.53 0.08
C GLN A 28 -8.81 -5.31 0.19
N PRO A 29 -7.99 -6.36 -0.03
CA PRO A 29 -6.56 -6.17 -0.10
C PRO A 29 -6.28 -5.08 -1.14
N ALA A 30 -5.44 -4.11 -0.79
CA ALA A 30 -5.01 -3.08 -1.70
C ALA A 30 -4.57 -3.71 -3.02
N SER A 31 -5.38 -3.55 -4.06
CA SER A 31 -5.04 -3.99 -5.40
C SER A 31 -4.15 -2.93 -6.01
N ALA A 32 -2.84 -3.15 -5.97
CA ALA A 32 -1.94 -2.37 -6.81
C ALA A 32 -0.81 -3.24 -7.36
N ALA A 33 -0.48 -2.95 -8.62
CA ALA A 33 0.47 -3.66 -9.46
C ALA A 33 1.70 -2.77 -9.69
N ALA A 34 2.79 -3.35 -10.19
CA ALA A 34 4.00 -2.58 -10.54
C ALA A 34 3.70 -1.36 -11.46
N SER A 35 2.72 -1.48 -12.35
CA SER A 35 2.27 -0.40 -13.24
C SER A 35 1.78 0.86 -12.51
N ASP A 36 1.38 0.76 -11.24
CA ASP A 36 0.90 1.90 -10.45
C ASP A 36 2.03 2.80 -9.94
N CYS A 37 3.29 2.37 -10.08
CA CYS A 37 4.46 3.13 -9.66
C CYS A 37 5.62 3.19 -10.66
N THR A 38 5.64 2.33 -11.69
CA THR A 38 6.64 2.43 -12.76
C THR A 38 6.35 3.60 -13.71
N GLY A 39 7.37 4.13 -14.38
CA GLY A 39 7.18 5.12 -15.45
C GLY A 39 6.64 6.48 -14.99
N GLY A 40 6.77 6.80 -13.70
CA GLY A 40 6.30 8.08 -13.14
C GLY A 40 4.90 8.06 -12.53
N ALA A 41 4.21 6.91 -12.57
CA ALA A 41 2.85 6.79 -12.05
C ALA A 41 2.80 7.15 -10.56
N ARG A 42 1.73 7.87 -10.17
CA ARG A 42 1.46 8.27 -8.77
C ARG A 42 2.63 8.99 -8.08
N GLY A 43 3.50 9.66 -8.85
CA GLY A 43 4.65 10.40 -8.34
C GLY A 43 5.79 9.51 -7.82
N PHE A 44 5.79 8.22 -8.18
CA PHE A 44 6.94 7.36 -8.04
C PHE A 44 7.94 7.62 -9.17
N ARG A 45 9.18 7.18 -8.98
CA ARG A 45 10.19 7.26 -10.02
C ARG A 45 11.15 6.09 -9.95
N ASP A 46 11.49 5.57 -11.13
CA ASP A 46 12.45 4.48 -11.27
C ASP A 46 13.87 4.95 -10.93
N HIS A 47 14.67 4.05 -10.36
CA HIS A 47 16.08 4.24 -10.03
C HIS A 47 16.79 2.87 -10.08
N PRO A 48 18.12 2.80 -10.29
CA PRO A 48 18.91 1.57 -10.28
C PRO A 48 18.51 0.54 -9.23
N ASP A 49 18.33 -0.71 -9.67
CA ASP A 49 17.95 -1.88 -8.86
C ASP A 49 18.91 -2.18 -7.70
N ASN A 50 20.13 -1.67 -7.75
CA ASN A 50 21.15 -1.82 -6.72
C ASN A 50 21.37 -0.55 -5.90
N ALA A 51 20.46 0.42 -5.96
CA ALA A 51 20.55 1.64 -5.18
C ALA A 51 20.66 1.35 -3.69
N GLU A 52 21.38 2.24 -3.00
CA GLU A 52 21.55 2.23 -1.56
C GLU A 52 20.96 3.52 -0.99
N GLY A 53 20.19 3.39 0.07
CA GLY A 53 19.79 4.52 0.90
C GLY A 53 20.83 4.84 1.98
N ASP A 54 20.41 5.66 2.93
CA ASP A 54 21.11 6.01 4.16
C ASP A 54 21.49 4.75 4.95
N THR A 55 22.54 4.82 5.77
CA THR A 55 22.99 3.69 6.59
C THR A 55 21.93 3.21 7.58
N ASP A 56 21.12 4.13 8.09
CA ASP A 56 20.01 3.83 8.99
C ASP A 56 18.74 3.49 8.19
N LYS A 57 18.30 2.23 8.29
CA LYS A 57 17.11 1.73 7.61
C LYS A 57 15.92 1.94 8.54
N PRO A 58 14.89 2.74 8.17
CA PRO A 58 13.75 2.96 9.06
C PRO A 58 13.07 1.68 9.51
N ARG A 59 12.97 0.71 8.60
CA ARG A 59 12.31 -0.57 8.82
C ARG A 59 12.97 -1.63 7.98
N ASP A 60 13.06 -2.83 8.51
CA ASP A 60 13.57 -3.98 7.81
C ASP A 60 13.05 -5.28 8.42
N PHE A 61 13.26 -6.36 7.68
CA PHE A 61 13.13 -7.72 8.20
C PHE A 61 14.04 -8.65 7.38
N SER A 62 14.30 -9.84 7.92
CA SER A 62 15.10 -10.85 7.24
C SER A 62 14.40 -12.20 7.24
N VAL A 63 14.59 -12.98 6.17
CA VAL A 63 14.14 -14.36 6.05
C VAL A 63 15.36 -15.20 5.67
N GLY A 64 15.92 -15.91 6.65
CA GLY A 64 17.24 -16.53 6.47
C GLY A 64 18.31 -15.48 6.15
N ASN A 65 19.03 -15.68 5.04
CA ASN A 65 20.10 -14.79 4.56
C ASN A 65 19.62 -13.74 3.54
N VAL A 66 18.31 -13.60 3.34
CA VAL A 66 17.72 -12.56 2.48
C VAL A 66 17.16 -11.44 3.35
N ARG A 67 17.56 -10.21 3.04
CA ARG A 67 17.18 -9.01 3.78
C ARG A 67 16.27 -8.12 2.95
N PHE A 68 15.21 -7.64 3.58
CA PHE A 68 14.28 -6.67 3.03
C PHE A 68 14.39 -5.38 3.83
N THR A 69 14.72 -4.27 3.19
CA THR A 69 14.89 -2.97 3.83
C THR A 69 13.97 -1.95 3.20
N LEU A 70 13.34 -1.14 4.04
CA LEU A 70 12.84 0.16 3.64
C LEU A 70 14.03 1.11 3.71
N GLU A 71 14.33 1.75 2.59
CA GLU A 71 15.46 2.63 2.40
C GLU A 71 14.98 4.10 2.44
N LYS A 72 15.81 4.98 2.98
CA LYS A 72 15.67 6.44 2.80
C LYS A 72 16.84 6.96 2.01
N GLY A 73 16.66 8.00 1.22
CA GLY A 73 17.77 8.69 0.58
C GLY A 73 17.40 10.10 0.20
N ALA A 74 18.25 10.74 -0.61
CA ALA A 74 18.00 12.07 -1.14
C ALA A 74 18.01 12.07 -2.67
N TYR A 75 17.00 12.68 -3.28
CA TYR A 75 16.92 12.89 -4.72
C TYR A 75 16.55 14.34 -5.00
N VAL A 76 17.45 15.08 -5.67
CA VAL A 76 17.27 16.51 -6.01
C VAL A 76 16.87 17.34 -4.77
N GLY A 77 17.60 17.11 -3.66
CA GLY A 77 17.40 17.84 -2.40
C GLY A 77 16.16 17.45 -1.60
N GLN A 78 15.42 16.43 -2.01
CA GLN A 78 14.24 15.93 -1.28
C GLN A 78 14.45 14.51 -0.79
N GLN A 79 13.94 14.23 0.40
CA GLN A 79 13.99 12.89 0.97
C GLN A 79 13.04 11.96 0.21
N ILE A 80 13.53 10.75 -0.05
CA ILE A 80 12.80 9.69 -0.75
C ILE A 80 12.80 8.41 0.08
N ALA A 81 11.83 7.54 -0.19
CA ALA A 81 11.77 6.19 0.32
C ALA A 81 11.57 5.17 -0.81
N PHE A 82 12.18 4.00 -0.67
CA PHE A 82 12.03 2.85 -1.58
C PHE A 82 12.24 1.54 -0.82
N GLY A 83 11.65 0.45 -1.30
CA GLY A 83 11.92 -0.89 -0.78
C GLY A 83 13.13 -1.51 -1.46
N LYS A 84 13.84 -2.40 -0.77
CA LYS A 84 14.98 -3.15 -1.30
C LYS A 84 15.00 -4.58 -0.80
N ILE A 85 15.44 -5.49 -1.66
CA ILE A 85 15.80 -6.87 -1.33
C ILE A 85 17.28 -7.09 -1.66
N SER A 86 18.00 -7.80 -0.78
CA SER A 86 19.43 -8.10 -0.94
C SER A 86 19.83 -9.37 -0.17
N GLY A 87 21.08 -9.80 -0.32
CA GLY A 87 21.62 -11.01 0.32
C GLY A 87 21.60 -12.22 -0.62
N GLU A 88 21.35 -13.41 -0.08
CA GLU A 88 21.33 -14.66 -0.86
C GLU A 88 20.00 -14.84 -1.64
N THR A 89 19.63 -13.84 -2.42
CA THR A 89 18.38 -13.84 -3.21
C THR A 89 18.42 -14.89 -4.32
N ARG A 90 17.25 -15.33 -4.75
CA ARG A 90 17.06 -16.32 -5.81
C ARG A 90 16.09 -15.80 -6.87
N PRO A 91 16.23 -16.23 -8.14
CA PRO A 91 15.24 -15.95 -9.15
C PRO A 91 13.84 -16.37 -8.68
N GLY A 92 12.90 -15.44 -8.70
CA GLY A 92 11.53 -15.65 -8.19
C GLY A 92 11.24 -15.04 -6.82
N ASP A 93 12.26 -14.61 -6.06
CA ASP A 93 12.05 -13.79 -4.87
C ASP A 93 11.42 -12.45 -5.27
N ASN A 94 10.50 -11.94 -4.45
CA ASN A 94 9.74 -10.73 -4.75
C ASN A 94 9.92 -9.68 -3.67
N VAL A 95 9.97 -8.42 -4.09
CA VAL A 95 9.93 -7.24 -3.22
C VAL A 95 8.93 -6.22 -3.74
N TRP A 96 8.28 -5.52 -2.83
CA TRP A 96 7.46 -4.36 -3.14
C TRP A 96 7.45 -3.38 -1.98
N MET A 97 6.94 -2.20 -2.24
CA MET A 97 6.74 -1.16 -1.23
C MET A 97 5.27 -0.83 -1.17
N ASP A 98 4.68 -0.97 0.02
CA ASP A 98 3.36 -0.43 0.27
C ASP A 98 3.50 1.02 0.74
N TRP A 99 2.66 1.89 0.21
CA TRP A 99 2.57 3.29 0.57
C TRP A 99 1.13 3.66 0.85
N ARG A 100 0.88 4.38 1.94
CA ARG A 100 -0.44 4.95 2.22
C ARG A 100 -0.31 6.42 2.57
N ALA A 101 -1.38 7.13 2.29
CA ALA A 101 -1.60 8.50 2.74
C ALA A 101 -3.10 8.62 3.01
N ASP A 102 -3.48 9.02 4.22
CA ASP A 102 -4.80 9.60 4.42
C ASP A 102 -4.67 11.11 4.15
N GLY A 103 -5.65 11.69 3.46
CA GLY A 103 -5.55 13.06 3.00
C GLY A 103 -6.09 14.04 4.04
N TRP A 104 -5.34 15.10 4.35
CA TRP A 104 -5.95 16.40 4.63
C TRP A 104 -6.15 17.22 3.33
N ASP A 105 -5.33 16.99 2.29
CA ASP A 105 -5.35 17.73 1.01
C ASP A 105 -5.65 16.87 -0.24
N ASN A 106 -6.30 15.71 -0.07
CA ASN A 106 -7.07 14.92 -1.05
C ASN A 106 -6.55 14.70 -2.49
N THR A 107 -5.32 15.05 -2.86
CA THR A 107 -4.77 14.77 -4.21
C THR A 107 -4.01 13.45 -4.28
N ASN A 108 -3.61 12.89 -3.13
CA ASN A 108 -2.81 11.67 -3.05
C ASN A 108 -3.33 10.66 -2.02
N ALA A 109 -4.57 10.81 -1.54
CA ALA A 109 -5.14 9.88 -0.58
C ALA A 109 -5.25 8.47 -1.19
N VAL A 110 -4.80 7.45 -0.46
CA VAL A 110 -4.88 6.05 -0.85
C VAL A 110 -5.33 5.21 0.32
N SER A 111 -6.46 4.51 0.15
CA SER A 111 -7.03 3.61 1.15
C SER A 111 -7.20 2.20 0.58
N PRO A 112 -6.79 1.13 1.31
CA PRO A 112 -6.09 1.19 2.60
C PRO A 112 -4.57 1.48 2.46
N TRP A 113 -4.00 1.22 1.28
CA TRP A 113 -2.65 1.58 0.83
C TRP A 113 -2.53 1.27 -0.69
N LEU A 114 -1.43 1.66 -1.32
CA LEU A 114 -1.02 1.31 -2.68
C LEU A 114 0.24 0.45 -2.57
N GLN A 115 0.18 -0.71 -3.21
CA GLN A 115 1.31 -1.61 -3.40
C GLN A 115 2.07 -1.27 -4.69
N CYS A 116 3.33 -0.87 -4.56
CA CYS A 116 4.25 -0.68 -5.67
C CYS A 116 5.07 -1.96 -5.90
N GLY A 117 4.58 -2.85 -6.76
CA GLY A 117 5.17 -4.15 -7.08
C GLY A 117 4.11 -5.26 -7.18
N PRO A 118 4.50 -6.55 -7.11
CA PRO A 118 5.84 -7.07 -6.83
C PRO A 118 6.84 -6.88 -7.98
N PHE A 119 8.10 -6.70 -7.61
CA PHE A 119 9.26 -6.80 -8.49
C PHE A 119 10.03 -8.07 -8.17
N THR A 120 10.37 -8.83 -9.22
CA THR A 120 10.90 -10.18 -9.09
C THR A 120 12.39 -10.21 -9.40
N VAL A 121 13.17 -10.78 -8.49
CA VAL A 121 14.58 -11.11 -8.68
C VAL A 121 14.73 -12.04 -9.88
N ARG A 122 15.69 -11.75 -10.77
CA ARG A 122 15.92 -12.47 -12.04
C ARG A 122 17.20 -13.31 -12.02
N SER A 123 18.18 -12.97 -11.20
CA SER A 123 19.42 -13.73 -11.03
C SER A 123 19.75 -13.95 -9.55
N ALA A 124 20.47 -15.04 -9.24
CA ALA A 124 20.87 -15.34 -7.87
C ALA A 124 21.82 -14.26 -7.32
N GLY A 125 21.60 -13.84 -6.07
CA GLY A 125 22.35 -12.77 -5.40
C GLY A 125 22.06 -11.36 -5.93
N GLN A 126 21.09 -11.19 -6.84
CA GLN A 126 20.69 -9.87 -7.31
C GLN A 126 20.05 -9.08 -6.17
N SER A 127 20.56 -7.87 -5.97
CA SER A 127 19.83 -6.81 -5.26
C SER A 127 18.79 -6.20 -6.19
N LEU A 128 17.61 -5.92 -5.65
CA LEU A 128 16.55 -5.21 -6.38
C LEU A 128 15.92 -4.15 -5.49
N THR A 129 15.58 -3.00 -6.10
CA THR A 129 14.89 -1.89 -5.43
C THR A 129 13.57 -1.60 -6.11
N THR A 130 12.59 -1.14 -5.35
CA THR A 130 11.35 -0.60 -5.92
C THR A 130 11.59 0.82 -6.46
N PRO A 131 10.73 1.33 -7.35
CA PRO A 131 10.62 2.75 -7.59
C PRO A 131 10.50 3.53 -6.27
N PHE A 132 11.13 4.70 -6.22
CA PHE A 132 11.11 5.54 -5.04
C PHE A 132 9.95 6.52 -5.08
N LYS A 133 9.56 6.99 -3.89
CA LYS A 133 8.59 8.07 -3.71
C LYS A 133 9.13 9.09 -2.72
N ARG A 134 8.76 10.35 -2.90
CA ARG A 134 9.12 11.41 -1.94
C ARG A 134 8.46 11.15 -0.60
N THR A 135 9.17 11.41 0.49
CA THR A 135 8.61 11.31 1.85
C THR A 135 7.83 12.58 2.20
N SER A 136 7.07 12.51 3.28
CA SER A 136 6.36 13.64 3.88
C SER A 136 6.58 13.61 5.39
N THR A 137 6.40 14.77 6.04
CA THR A 137 6.37 14.87 7.50
C THR A 137 4.99 14.56 8.08
N ASP A 138 3.99 14.35 7.22
CA ASP A 138 2.65 13.92 7.62
C ASP A 138 2.72 12.50 8.21
N PRO A 139 2.31 12.28 9.47
CA PRO A 139 2.36 10.97 10.12
C PRO A 139 1.50 9.91 9.43
N ASN A 140 0.55 10.31 8.60
CA ASN A 140 -0.31 9.39 7.87
C ASN A 140 0.25 9.03 6.48
N TYR A 141 1.35 9.68 6.08
CA TYR A 141 2.08 9.37 4.85
C TYR A 141 3.16 8.32 5.14
N GLN A 142 2.76 7.06 5.04
CA GLN A 142 3.54 5.95 5.58
C GLN A 142 3.96 4.96 4.52
N PHE A 143 5.05 4.26 4.83
CA PHE A 143 5.64 3.26 3.97
C PHE A 143 5.92 1.97 4.74
N ARG A 144 5.91 0.84 4.03
CA ARG A 144 6.53 -0.39 4.51
C ARG A 144 7.12 -1.16 3.34
N VAL A 145 8.19 -1.90 3.60
CA VAL A 145 8.71 -2.87 2.64
C VAL A 145 8.05 -4.21 2.88
N CYS A 146 7.72 -4.91 1.81
CA CYS A 146 7.18 -6.24 1.84
C CYS A 146 7.88 -7.12 0.81
N GLY A 147 7.79 -8.43 1.01
CA GLY A 147 8.41 -9.39 0.12
C GLY A 147 7.94 -10.82 0.34
N SER A 148 8.35 -11.69 -0.57
CA SER A 148 8.18 -13.13 -0.45
C SER A 148 9.37 -13.84 -1.07
N LEU A 149 9.77 -14.97 -0.49
CA LEU A 149 10.79 -15.83 -1.08
C LEU A 149 10.13 -16.87 -1.98
N ILE A 150 10.81 -17.24 -3.06
CA ILE A 150 10.31 -18.28 -3.98
C ILE A 150 10.14 -19.64 -3.29
N SER A 151 10.88 -19.90 -2.22
CA SER A 151 10.87 -21.18 -1.50
C SER A 151 9.56 -21.48 -0.76
N ASP A 152 8.86 -20.44 -0.30
CA ASP A 152 7.62 -20.61 0.49
C ASP A 152 6.45 -19.75 0.01
N GLY A 153 6.70 -18.72 -0.79
CA GLY A 153 5.68 -17.78 -1.28
C GLY A 153 5.01 -16.96 -0.18
N VAL A 154 5.45 -17.05 1.08
CA VAL A 154 4.81 -16.40 2.21
C VAL A 154 5.15 -14.92 2.21
N VAL A 155 4.09 -14.10 2.09
CA VAL A 155 4.18 -12.64 2.17
C VAL A 155 4.56 -12.20 3.58
N ARG A 156 5.60 -11.38 3.67
CA ARG A 156 6.06 -10.77 4.92
C ARG A 156 6.27 -9.28 4.69
N CYS A 157 5.96 -8.48 5.69
CA CYS A 157 6.07 -7.04 5.63
C CYS A 157 6.74 -6.51 6.89
N SER A 158 7.47 -5.41 6.74
CA SER A 158 7.91 -4.64 7.89
C SER A 158 6.72 -3.95 8.57
N GLN A 159 6.98 -3.40 9.76
CA GLN A 159 6.09 -2.39 10.34
C GLN A 159 6.02 -1.16 9.43
N TRP A 160 4.95 -0.37 9.57
CA TRP A 160 4.83 0.92 8.92
C TRP A 160 5.86 1.91 9.50
N TRP A 161 6.40 2.75 8.63
CA TRP A 161 7.22 3.92 8.94
C TRP A 161 6.48 5.17 8.50
#